data_AF-A0A6N8J8F6-F1
#
_entry.id   AF-A0A6N8J8F6-F1
#
_cell.length_a   1.000
_cell.length_b   1.000
_cell.length_c   1.000
_cell.angle_alpha   90.00
_cell.angle_beta   90.00
_cell.angle_gamma   90.00
#
_symmetry.space_group_name_H-M   'P 1'
#
loop_
_entity.id
_entity.type
_entity.pdbx_description
1 polymer ?
#
loop_
_entity_poly.entity_id
_entity_poly.type
_entity_poly.pdbx_seq_one_letter_code
_entity_poly.pdbx_strand_id
1 'polypeptide(L)'
;MRFRLRHCLLLFIGLPAFAQTPKTELHFTSSKQQKITVYKGTIFVNGNRAYQLAADNINYASRRNRLVEDNGNVFLFLEIKGSPKKDRLYAFGINNSKADSLLDAISSDIKDMDHDGNLEFGGSELPTAYPSNDSMYYNPSKFYEINKGRLIFDAEYTQKTDKKANGVYMSDPFDKSGNCCKVIPKPKGHL
;
A
#
# COMPACT_ATOMS: atom_id res chain seq x y z
N MET A 1 22.90 69.29 19.65
CA MET A 1 22.35 68.01 20.16
C MET A 1 22.36 66.99 19.02
N ARG A 2 22.94 65.82 19.26
CA ARG A 2 23.15 64.73 18.28
C ARG A 2 21.97 63.76 18.31
N PHE A 3 21.31 63.49 17.18
CA PHE A 3 20.47 62.30 17.02
C PHE A 3 21.17 61.35 16.04
N ARG A 4 21.67 60.22 16.57
CA ARG A 4 22.27 59.14 15.80
C ARG A 4 21.16 58.21 15.30
N LEU A 5 20.90 58.18 13.99
CA LEU A 5 20.11 57.12 13.37
C LEU A 5 20.89 55.80 13.46
N ARG A 6 20.46 54.89 14.34
CA ARG A 6 20.85 53.47 14.30
C ARG A 6 20.09 52.78 13.18
N HIS A 7 20.77 52.51 12.07
CA HIS A 7 20.25 51.65 11.01
C HIS A 7 20.59 50.19 11.37
N CYS A 8 19.61 49.43 11.86
CA CYS A 8 19.72 47.98 11.94
C CYS A 8 19.47 47.38 10.55
N LEU A 9 20.56 46.96 9.89
CA LEU A 9 20.51 46.20 8.65
C LEU A 9 20.07 44.75 8.99
N LEU A 10 18.77 44.44 8.86
CA LEU A 10 18.26 43.07 8.90
C LEU A 10 18.42 42.45 7.50
N LEU A 11 19.56 41.79 7.27
CA LEU A 11 19.79 40.94 6.11
C LEU A 11 18.95 39.66 6.27
N PHE A 12 17.76 39.63 5.67
CA PHE A 12 17.00 38.41 5.46
C PHE A 12 17.74 37.56 4.41
N ILE A 13 18.50 36.56 4.88
CA ILE A 13 19.03 35.50 4.02
C ILE A 13 17.85 34.58 3.66
N GLY A 14 17.11 34.95 2.61
CA GLY A 14 16.14 34.06 1.98
C GLY A 14 16.89 32.93 1.28
N LEU A 15 17.01 31.77 1.92
CA LEU A 15 17.45 30.56 1.24
C LEU A 15 16.46 30.27 0.09
N PRO A 16 16.93 30.06 -1.15
CA PRO A 16 16.04 29.67 -2.23
C PRO A 16 15.43 28.31 -1.85
N ALA A 17 14.12 28.31 -1.63
CA ALA A 17 13.36 27.08 -1.55
C ALA A 17 13.41 26.44 -2.94
N PHE A 18 14.34 25.51 -3.15
CA PHE A 18 14.30 24.64 -4.32
C PHE A 18 12.99 23.88 -4.27
N ALA A 19 12.04 24.27 -5.10
CA ALA A 19 10.80 23.55 -5.30
C ALA A 19 11.19 22.13 -5.75
N GLN A 20 11.02 21.15 -4.86
CA GLN A 20 11.24 19.75 -5.21
C GLN A 20 10.23 19.40 -6.31
N THR A 21 10.74 19.08 -7.49
CA THR A 21 9.90 18.57 -8.57
C THR A 21 9.21 17.30 -8.06
N PRO A 22 7.89 17.14 -8.28
CA PRO A 22 7.19 15.97 -7.81
C PRO A 22 7.83 14.73 -8.43
N LYS A 23 8.12 13.74 -7.57
CA LYS A 23 8.66 12.46 -8.02
C LYS A 23 7.63 11.80 -8.94
N THR A 24 8.01 11.55 -10.18
CA THR A 24 7.15 10.95 -11.23
C THR A 24 7.72 9.65 -11.78
N GLU A 25 8.82 9.19 -11.20
CA GLU A 25 9.50 7.97 -11.58
C GLU A 25 10.02 7.20 -10.36
N LEU A 26 10.15 5.89 -10.54
CA LEU A 26 10.79 4.98 -9.60
C LEU A 26 11.87 4.22 -10.34
N HIS A 27 13.00 4.00 -9.68
CA HIS A 27 14.07 3.15 -10.18
C HIS A 27 14.41 2.12 -9.13
N PHE A 28 14.51 0.88 -9.55
CA PHE A 28 14.93 -0.23 -8.72
C PHE A 28 15.90 -1.11 -9.49
N THR A 29 16.77 -1.78 -8.75
CA THR A 29 17.68 -2.80 -9.28
C THR A 29 17.50 -4.06 -8.45
N SER A 30 17.17 -5.18 -9.08
CA SER A 30 17.07 -6.46 -8.38
C SER A 30 18.45 -7.08 -8.13
N SER A 31 18.52 -8.09 -7.26
CA SER A 31 19.75 -8.89 -7.03
C SER A 31 20.27 -9.54 -8.31
N LYS A 32 19.37 -9.82 -9.27
CA LYS A 32 19.67 -10.33 -10.61
C LYS A 32 20.11 -9.27 -11.61
N GLN A 33 20.42 -8.05 -11.15
CA GLN A 33 20.83 -6.91 -11.98
C GLN A 33 19.77 -6.48 -13.01
N GLN A 34 18.50 -6.82 -12.79
CA GLN A 34 17.42 -6.29 -13.62
C GLN A 34 17.17 -4.85 -13.22
N LYS A 35 17.14 -3.94 -14.20
CA LYS A 35 16.81 -2.53 -14.01
C LYS A 35 15.33 -2.33 -14.22
N ILE A 36 14.60 -2.04 -13.14
CA ILE A 36 13.16 -1.77 -13.19
C ILE A 36 12.97 -0.26 -13.09
N THR A 37 12.31 0.33 -14.09
CA THR A 37 11.89 1.74 -14.04
C THR A 37 10.38 1.80 -14.13
N VAL A 38 9.76 2.60 -13.26
CA VAL A 38 8.33 2.90 -13.34
C VAL A 38 8.18 4.38 -13.65
N TYR A 39 7.56 4.70 -14.77
CA TYR A 39 7.39 6.08 -15.22
C TYR A 39 6.05 6.24 -15.91
N LYS A 40 5.26 7.21 -15.46
CA LYS A 40 3.93 7.53 -16.01
C LYS A 40 3.02 6.30 -16.19
N GLY A 41 2.93 5.47 -15.15
CA GLY A 41 2.13 4.25 -15.16
C GLY A 41 2.66 3.12 -16.06
N THR A 42 3.88 3.27 -16.60
CA THR A 42 4.54 2.23 -17.40
C THR A 42 5.65 1.58 -16.59
N ILE A 43 5.67 0.24 -16.55
CA ILE A 43 6.77 -0.54 -15.99
C ILE A 43 7.70 -0.92 -17.14
N PHE A 44 8.97 -0.56 -17.00
CA PHE A 44 10.06 -0.95 -17.88
C PHE A 44 10.98 -1.92 -17.14
N VAL A 45 11.41 -2.97 -17.83
CA VAL A 45 12.40 -3.92 -17.30
C VAL A 45 13.54 -4.02 -18.31
N ASN A 46 14.75 -3.67 -17.87
CA ASN A 46 15.94 -3.56 -18.71
C ASN A 46 15.74 -2.65 -19.94
N GLY A 47 14.97 -1.56 -19.77
CA GLY A 47 14.65 -0.60 -20.82
C GLY A 47 13.49 -1.00 -21.75
N ASN A 48 13.03 -2.25 -21.69
CA ASN A 48 11.89 -2.72 -22.46
C ASN A 48 10.58 -2.42 -21.72
N ARG A 49 9.57 -1.93 -22.44
CA ARG A 49 8.21 -1.79 -21.90
C ARG A 49 7.68 -3.18 -21.52
N ALA A 50 7.44 -3.39 -20.23
CA ALA A 50 7.03 -4.67 -19.68
C ALA A 50 5.53 -4.70 -19.32
N TYR A 51 4.98 -3.58 -18.83
CA TYR A 51 3.57 -3.46 -18.47
C TYR A 51 3.10 -2.00 -18.53
N GLN A 52 1.82 -1.78 -18.83
CA GLN A 52 1.17 -0.47 -18.83
C GLN A 52 -0.07 -0.52 -17.95
N LEU A 53 -0.12 0.32 -16.90
CA LEU A 53 -1.33 0.51 -16.12
C LEU A 53 -2.36 1.28 -16.95
N ALA A 54 -3.65 1.01 -16.71
CA ALA A 54 -4.76 1.70 -17.38
C ALA A 54 -4.76 3.22 -17.10
N ALA A 55 -4.30 3.63 -15.92
CA ALA A 55 -4.12 5.02 -15.52
C ALA A 55 -2.89 5.18 -14.62
N ASP A 56 -2.24 6.34 -14.67
CA ASP A 56 -1.11 6.68 -13.79
C ASP A 56 -1.59 7.27 -12.46
N ASN A 57 -2.12 6.38 -11.60
CA ASN A 57 -2.56 6.74 -10.25
C ASN A 57 -1.52 6.35 -9.18
N ILE A 58 -0.27 6.14 -9.58
CA ILE A 58 0.79 5.68 -8.67
C ILE A 58 1.11 6.79 -7.68
N ASN A 59 1.18 6.45 -6.39
CA ASN A 59 1.72 7.31 -5.36
C ASN A 59 3.25 7.20 -5.33
N TYR A 60 3.96 7.84 -6.27
CA TYR A 60 5.43 7.75 -6.43
C TYR A 60 6.24 8.10 -5.17
N ALA A 61 5.68 8.92 -4.28
CA ALA A 61 6.30 9.30 -3.01
C ALA A 61 6.21 8.21 -1.93
N SER A 62 5.38 7.18 -2.14
CA SER A 62 5.17 6.13 -1.16
C SER A 62 6.42 5.30 -0.90
N ARG A 63 6.68 5.02 0.38
CA ARG A 63 7.71 4.07 0.82
C ARG A 63 7.31 2.61 0.60
N ARG A 64 6.03 2.35 0.32
CA ARG A 64 5.52 1.01 0.00
C ARG A 64 5.85 0.60 -1.42
N ASN A 65 6.21 1.56 -2.28
CA ASN A 65 6.81 1.26 -3.57
C ASN A 65 8.20 0.65 -3.36
N ARG A 66 8.33 -0.65 -3.57
CA ARG A 66 9.61 -1.34 -3.37
C ARG A 66 9.69 -2.64 -4.14
N LEU A 67 10.93 -3.13 -4.30
CA LEU A 67 11.18 -4.51 -4.63
C LEU A 67 11.23 -5.34 -3.35
N VAL A 68 10.64 -6.54 -3.40
CA VAL A 68 10.90 -7.60 -2.44
C VAL A 68 11.36 -8.81 -3.22
N GLU A 69 12.39 -9.48 -2.71
CA GLU A 69 12.93 -10.68 -3.33
C GLU A 69 12.83 -11.83 -2.36
N ASP A 70 12.30 -12.95 -2.83
CA ASP A 70 12.21 -14.17 -2.03
C ASP A 70 12.42 -15.40 -2.93
N ASN A 71 13.26 -16.32 -2.47
CA ASN A 71 13.62 -17.55 -3.18
C ASN A 71 13.97 -17.30 -4.67
N GLY A 72 14.73 -16.22 -4.93
CA GLY A 72 15.12 -15.79 -6.28
C GLY A 72 13.99 -15.24 -7.16
N ASN A 73 12.77 -15.06 -6.64
CA ASN A 73 11.69 -14.35 -7.34
C ASN A 73 11.73 -12.87 -6.96
N VAL A 74 11.37 -11.99 -7.90
CA VAL A 74 11.39 -10.55 -7.71
C VAL A 74 9.96 -10.02 -7.80
N PHE A 75 9.51 -9.37 -6.74
CA PHE A 75 8.19 -8.77 -6.66
C PHE A 75 8.30 -7.24 -6.59
N LEU A 76 7.68 -6.56 -7.55
CA LEU A 76 7.53 -5.11 -7.52
C LEU A 76 6.19 -4.76 -6.91
N PHE A 77 6.21 -4.02 -5.81
CA PHE A 77 5.03 -3.45 -5.19
C PHE A 77 4.89 -1.98 -5.56
N LEU A 78 3.68 -1.57 -5.94
CA LEU A 78 3.32 -0.19 -6.28
C LEU A 78 2.06 0.22 -5.52
N GLU A 79 2.13 1.33 -4.78
CA GLU A 79 0.98 1.93 -4.15
C GLU A 79 0.21 2.80 -5.16
N ILE A 80 -1.07 2.48 -5.32
CA ILE A 80 -1.99 3.13 -6.25
C ILE A 80 -3.04 3.88 -5.44
N LYS A 81 -3.26 5.15 -5.78
CA LYS A 81 -4.27 5.98 -5.13
C LYS A 81 -5.67 5.41 -5.36
N GLY A 82 -6.42 5.20 -4.27
CA GLY A 82 -7.72 4.52 -4.28
C GLY A 82 -8.93 5.41 -4.02
N SER A 83 -8.74 6.73 -3.82
CA SER A 83 -9.78 7.67 -3.40
C SER A 83 -11.10 7.51 -4.18
N PRO A 84 -12.26 7.43 -3.49
CA PRO A 84 -12.47 7.65 -2.06
C PRO A 84 -12.20 6.42 -1.16
N LYS A 85 -11.83 5.27 -1.73
CA LYS A 85 -11.46 4.06 -0.98
C LYS A 85 -10.01 4.14 -0.50
N LYS A 86 -9.58 3.16 0.31
CA LYS A 86 -8.17 3.05 0.67
C LYS A 86 -7.32 2.85 -0.57
N ASP A 87 -6.10 3.37 -0.52
CA ASP A 87 -5.08 3.09 -1.51
C ASP A 87 -4.85 1.59 -1.64
N ARG A 88 -4.44 1.18 -2.84
CA ARG A 88 -4.23 -0.21 -3.23
C ARG A 88 -2.74 -0.48 -3.37
N LEU A 89 -2.33 -1.70 -3.10
CA LEU A 89 -0.97 -2.17 -3.31
C LEU A 89 -1.00 -3.24 -4.40
N TYR A 90 -0.52 -2.88 -5.58
CA TYR A 90 -0.41 -3.80 -6.71
C TYR A 90 0.93 -4.51 -6.63
N ALA A 91 0.93 -5.84 -6.74
CA ALA A 91 2.15 -6.62 -6.81
C ALA A 91 2.34 -7.21 -8.21
N PHE A 92 3.54 -7.05 -8.75
CA PHE A 92 3.95 -7.57 -10.03
C PHE A 92 5.10 -8.55 -9.86
N GLY A 93 5.04 -9.69 -10.54
CA GLY A 93 6.18 -10.59 -10.70
C GLY A 93 7.09 -10.06 -11.80
N ILE A 94 8.38 -9.90 -11.51
CA ILE A 94 9.37 -9.44 -12.50
C ILE A 94 10.22 -10.62 -12.94
N ASN A 95 10.19 -10.91 -14.24
CA ASN A 95 10.99 -11.98 -14.83
C ASN A 95 11.56 -11.56 -16.19
N ASN A 96 12.88 -11.62 -16.33
CA ASN A 96 13.62 -11.21 -17.52
C ASN A 96 13.26 -9.79 -17.98
N SER A 97 12.37 -9.67 -18.97
CA SER A 97 11.88 -8.40 -19.54
C SER A 97 10.35 -8.24 -19.42
N LYS A 98 9.71 -9.00 -18.54
CA LYS A 98 8.27 -9.01 -18.32
C LYS A 98 7.93 -8.60 -16.88
N ALA A 99 6.74 -8.04 -16.74
CA ALA A 99 6.11 -7.72 -15.47
C ALA A 99 4.68 -8.26 -15.51
N ASP A 100 4.41 -9.28 -14.70
CA ASP A 100 3.11 -9.96 -14.64
C ASP A 100 2.34 -9.45 -13.43
N SER A 101 1.12 -8.96 -13.63
CA SER A 101 0.24 -8.58 -12.50
C SER A 101 -0.15 -9.83 -11.72
N LEU A 102 0.19 -9.88 -10.44
CA LEU A 102 -0.06 -11.05 -9.59
C LEU A 102 -1.27 -10.85 -8.68
N LEU A 103 -1.36 -9.69 -8.04
CA LEU A 103 -2.43 -9.39 -7.09
C LEU A 103 -2.67 -7.89 -6.91
N ASP A 104 -3.85 -7.60 -6.38
CA ASP A 104 -4.24 -6.31 -5.83
C ASP A 104 -4.68 -6.52 -4.36
N ALA A 105 -4.04 -5.79 -3.44
CA ALA A 105 -4.37 -5.79 -2.02
C ALA A 105 -4.66 -4.37 -1.51
N ILE A 106 -5.29 -4.28 -0.33
CA ILE A 106 -5.36 -3.00 0.39
C ILE A 106 -3.94 -2.55 0.73
N SER A 107 -3.64 -1.27 0.55
CA SER A 107 -2.31 -0.76 0.83
C SER A 107 -1.97 -0.81 2.31
N SER A 108 -0.83 -1.44 2.60
CA SER A 108 -0.23 -1.58 3.91
C SER A 108 1.28 -1.57 3.80
N ASP A 109 1.95 -1.45 4.94
CA ASP A 109 3.37 -1.76 4.98
C ASP A 109 3.57 -3.26 4.68
N ILE A 110 4.70 -3.58 4.06
CA ILE A 110 5.11 -4.96 3.77
C ILE A 110 6.16 -5.33 4.82
N LYS A 111 5.77 -6.14 5.82
CA LYS A 111 6.59 -6.46 6.99
C LYS A 111 6.08 -7.75 7.64
N ASP A 112 6.94 -8.38 8.41
CA ASP A 112 6.61 -9.49 9.31
C ASP A 112 5.70 -8.98 10.44
N MET A 113 4.40 -9.23 10.34
CA MET A 113 3.36 -8.74 11.24
C MET A 113 3.09 -9.71 12.40
N ASP A 114 3.25 -11.00 12.17
CA ASP A 114 2.97 -12.04 13.16
C ASP A 114 4.22 -12.74 13.71
N HIS A 115 5.41 -12.33 13.24
CA HIS A 115 6.74 -12.73 13.70
C HIS A 115 7.10 -14.17 13.34
N ASP A 116 6.60 -14.67 12.21
CA ASP A 116 6.90 -16.01 11.71
C ASP A 116 8.07 -16.03 10.70
N GLY A 117 8.61 -14.86 10.36
CA GLY A 117 9.73 -14.68 9.43
C GLY A 117 9.32 -14.45 7.98
N ASN A 118 8.03 -14.54 7.64
CA ASN A 118 7.51 -14.15 6.34
C ASN A 118 7.15 -12.65 6.35
N LEU A 119 6.89 -12.08 5.17
CA LEU A 119 6.49 -10.68 5.05
C LEU A 119 5.03 -10.63 4.61
N GLU A 120 4.18 -10.00 5.41
CA GLU A 120 2.76 -9.86 5.12
C GLU A 120 2.44 -8.48 4.59
N PHE A 121 1.36 -8.41 3.82
CA PHE A 121 0.74 -7.18 3.35
C PHE A 121 -0.75 -7.39 3.08
N GLY A 122 -1.49 -6.30 3.01
CA GLY A 122 -2.95 -6.31 2.84
C GLY A 122 -3.68 -5.69 4.03
N GLY A 123 -4.98 -5.92 4.10
CA GLY A 123 -5.82 -5.32 5.12
C GLY A 123 -7.30 -5.29 4.75
N SER A 124 -8.04 -4.42 5.43
CA SER A 124 -9.47 -4.18 5.22
C SER A 124 -9.72 -2.77 4.71
N GLU A 125 -10.89 -2.53 4.11
CA GLU A 125 -11.35 -1.19 3.77
C GLU A 125 -11.64 -0.34 5.02
N LEU A 126 -11.96 0.93 4.81
CA LEU A 126 -12.52 1.76 5.87
C LEU A 126 -13.88 1.18 6.31
N PRO A 127 -14.14 1.05 7.63
CA PRO A 127 -15.43 0.59 8.10
C PRO A 127 -16.51 1.58 7.70
N THR A 128 -17.65 1.05 7.24
CA THR A 128 -18.82 1.87 6.92
C THR A 128 -19.66 2.07 8.17
N ALA A 129 -20.11 3.29 8.42
CA ALA A 129 -20.97 3.59 9.56
C ALA A 129 -22.30 2.81 9.44
N TYR A 130 -22.71 2.18 10.54
CA TYR A 130 -24.01 1.53 10.64
C TYR A 130 -24.94 2.36 11.55
N PRO A 131 -26.23 2.54 11.21
CA PRO A 131 -27.13 3.42 11.95
C PRO A 131 -27.37 3.01 13.42
N SER A 132 -27.25 1.72 13.74
CA SER A 132 -27.45 1.22 15.10
C SER A 132 -26.19 1.32 15.95
N ASN A 133 -26.36 1.70 17.22
CA ASN A 133 -25.27 1.76 18.19
C ASN A 133 -24.68 0.40 18.53
N ASP A 134 -25.47 -0.67 18.47
CA ASP A 134 -25.07 -2.02 18.91
C ASP A 134 -24.68 -2.94 17.76
N SER A 135 -24.68 -2.43 16.52
CA SER A 135 -24.40 -3.23 15.34
C SER A 135 -23.46 -2.51 14.38
N MET A 136 -22.78 -3.29 13.55
CA MET A 136 -21.90 -2.78 12.50
C MET A 136 -21.98 -3.68 11.27
N TYR A 137 -21.54 -3.17 10.13
CA TYR A 137 -21.22 -4.03 9.00
C TYR A 137 -19.93 -4.80 9.30
N TYR A 138 -19.91 -6.10 8.98
CA TYR A 138 -18.69 -6.88 8.99
C TYR A 138 -17.65 -6.21 8.08
N ASN A 139 -16.43 -5.99 8.56
CA ASN A 139 -15.37 -5.39 7.74
C ASN A 139 -14.32 -6.47 7.41
N PRO A 140 -14.40 -7.13 6.23
CA PRO A 140 -13.46 -8.19 5.89
C PRO A 140 -12.06 -7.63 5.68
N SER A 141 -11.06 -8.33 6.22
CA SER A 141 -9.66 -8.13 5.84
C SER A 141 -9.18 -9.22 4.88
N LYS A 142 -8.14 -8.92 4.12
CA LYS A 142 -7.43 -9.90 3.31
C LYS A 142 -5.93 -9.61 3.34
N PHE A 143 -5.18 -10.55 3.89
CA PHE A 143 -3.72 -10.50 3.98
C PHE A 143 -3.10 -11.58 3.11
N TYR A 144 -1.89 -11.29 2.67
CA TYR A 144 -1.06 -12.21 1.90
C TYR A 144 0.34 -12.18 2.48
N GLU A 145 1.02 -13.31 2.41
CA GLU A 145 2.41 -13.47 2.81
C GLU A 145 3.29 -13.76 1.59
N ILE A 146 4.56 -13.40 1.68
CA ILE A 146 5.60 -13.76 0.71
C ILE A 146 6.31 -15.00 1.23
N ASN A 147 6.05 -16.16 0.63
CA ASN A 147 6.53 -17.45 1.11
C ASN A 147 7.03 -18.33 -0.03
N LYS A 148 8.30 -18.74 0.03
CA LYS A 148 8.98 -19.62 -0.94
C LYS A 148 8.87 -19.15 -2.39
N GLY A 149 8.95 -17.84 -2.60
CA GLY A 149 8.89 -17.19 -3.90
C GLY A 149 7.48 -17.08 -4.46
N ARG A 150 6.46 -17.07 -3.59
CA ARG A 150 5.04 -16.92 -3.98
C ARG A 150 4.34 -15.92 -3.07
N LEU A 151 3.33 -15.26 -3.62
CA LEU A 151 2.40 -14.42 -2.88
C LEU A 151 1.17 -15.26 -2.58
N ILE A 152 0.97 -15.66 -1.33
CA ILE A 152 -0.08 -16.60 -0.93
C ILE A 152 -1.03 -15.96 0.08
N PHE A 153 -2.29 -16.39 0.07
CA PHE A 153 -3.28 -15.87 1.01
C PHE A 153 -2.98 -16.40 2.41
N ASP A 154 -2.82 -15.48 3.35
CA ASP A 154 -2.58 -15.80 4.75
C ASP A 154 -3.91 -15.91 5.49
N ALA A 155 -4.45 -17.13 5.49
CA ALA A 155 -5.74 -17.42 6.09
C ALA A 155 -5.73 -17.28 7.61
N GLU A 156 -4.62 -17.61 8.27
CA GLU A 156 -4.51 -17.58 9.73
C GLU A 156 -4.48 -16.14 10.23
N TYR A 157 -3.60 -15.31 9.66
CA TYR A 157 -3.50 -13.91 10.04
C TYR A 157 -4.74 -13.11 9.66
N THR A 158 -5.37 -13.39 8.51
CA THR A 158 -6.67 -12.81 8.16
C THR A 158 -7.75 -13.17 9.19
N GLN A 159 -7.88 -14.43 9.58
CA GLN A 159 -8.86 -14.84 10.59
C GLN A 159 -8.61 -14.19 11.95
N LYS A 160 -7.34 -14.13 12.37
CA LYS A 160 -6.93 -13.48 13.62
C LYS A 160 -7.28 -11.99 13.60
N THR A 161 -7.01 -11.30 12.50
CA THR A 161 -7.31 -9.88 12.33
C THR A 161 -8.81 -9.61 12.28
N ASP A 162 -9.57 -10.43 11.56
CA ASP A 162 -11.03 -10.30 11.48
C ASP A 162 -11.68 -10.56 12.83
N LYS A 163 -11.28 -11.60 13.57
CA LYS A 163 -11.76 -11.85 14.94
C LYS A 163 -11.44 -10.69 15.87
N LYS A 164 -10.26 -10.08 15.72
CA LYS A 164 -9.86 -8.91 16.53
C LYS A 164 -10.70 -7.68 16.21
N ALA A 165 -10.93 -7.39 14.93
CA ALA A 165 -11.63 -6.17 14.51
C ALA A 165 -13.16 -6.29 14.61
N ASN A 166 -13.71 -7.44 14.24
CA ASN A 166 -15.14 -7.69 14.11
C ASN A 166 -15.72 -8.52 15.27
N GLY A 167 -14.88 -9.08 16.15
CA GLY A 167 -15.28 -10.04 17.19
C GLY A 167 -15.56 -11.46 16.69
N VAL A 168 -15.64 -11.65 15.36
CA VAL A 168 -15.95 -12.92 14.70
C VAL A 168 -15.24 -12.95 13.35
N TYR A 169 -14.99 -14.16 12.83
CA TYR A 169 -14.57 -14.36 11.44
C TYR A 169 -15.74 -14.93 10.64
N MET A 170 -15.97 -14.38 9.45
CA MET A 170 -16.96 -14.86 8.49
C MET A 170 -16.27 -15.16 7.15
N SER A 171 -16.26 -16.43 6.74
CA SER A 171 -15.74 -16.85 5.44
C SER A 171 -16.60 -16.35 4.28
N ASP A 172 -17.88 -16.09 4.53
CA ASP A 172 -18.83 -15.50 3.60
C ASP A 172 -19.45 -14.23 4.21
N PRO A 173 -18.91 -13.04 3.90
CA PRO A 173 -19.36 -11.78 4.47
C PRO A 173 -20.53 -11.14 3.69
N PHE A 174 -21.05 -11.75 2.62
CA PHE A 174 -22.04 -11.13 1.73
C PHE A 174 -23.47 -11.32 2.23
N ASP A 175 -24.31 -10.28 2.17
CA ASP A 175 -25.72 -10.40 2.52
C ASP A 175 -26.51 -11.29 1.54
N LYS A 176 -27.81 -11.49 1.79
CA LYS A 176 -28.68 -12.32 0.92
C LYS A 176 -28.80 -11.80 -0.52
N SER A 177 -28.44 -10.54 -0.75
CA SER A 177 -28.45 -9.89 -2.05
C SER A 177 -27.06 -9.88 -2.70
N GLY A 178 -26.05 -10.50 -2.07
CA GLY A 178 -24.68 -10.55 -2.55
C GLY A 178 -23.86 -9.29 -2.25
N ASN A 179 -24.41 -8.33 -1.49
CA ASN A 179 -23.70 -7.10 -1.17
C ASN A 179 -22.82 -7.30 0.05
N CYS A 180 -21.58 -6.80 -0.02
CA CYS A 180 -20.79 -6.70 1.21
C CYS A 180 -21.30 -5.49 2.02
N CYS A 181 -21.61 -5.63 3.31
CA CYS A 181 -21.34 -6.79 4.15
C CYS A 181 -22.49 -7.11 5.12
N LYS A 182 -22.55 -8.35 5.62
CA LYS A 182 -23.50 -8.80 6.66
C LYS A 182 -23.41 -7.90 7.89
N VAL A 183 -24.54 -7.66 8.53
CA VAL A 183 -24.61 -6.93 9.80
C VAL A 183 -24.30 -7.88 10.95
N ILE A 184 -23.43 -7.43 11.87
CA ILE A 184 -23.02 -8.17 13.06
C ILE A 184 -23.21 -7.29 14.31
N PRO A 185 -23.34 -7.89 15.51
CA PRO A 185 -23.22 -7.14 16.75
C PRO A 185 -21.84 -6.50 16.88
N LYS A 186 -21.75 -5.29 17.45
CA LYS A 186 -20.44 -4.70 17.76
C LYS A 186 -19.74 -5.53 18.85
N PRO A 187 -18.43 -5.83 18.72
CA PRO A 187 -17.69 -6.54 19.75
C PRO A 187 -17.61 -5.71 21.04
N LYS A 188 -17.88 -6.35 22.19
CA LYS A 188 -17.78 -5.72 23.51
C LYS A 188 -16.30 -5.53 23.87
N GLY A 189 -15.86 -4.29 24.08
CA GLY A 189 -14.51 -3.98 24.60
C GLY A 189 -13.55 -3.31 23.61
N HIS A 190 -14.00 -2.93 22.42
CA HIS A 190 -13.23 -2.07 21.51
C HIS A 190 -13.91 -0.69 21.40
N LEU A 191 -13.52 0.22 22.30
CA LEU A 191 -13.74 1.66 22.23
C LEU A 191 -12.39 2.36 22.02
#